data_AF-A0A7Y2GQU3-F1
#
_entry.id   AF-A0A7Y2GQU3-F1
#
_cell.length_a   1.000
_cell.length_b   1.000
_cell.length_c   1.000
_cell.angle_alpha   90.00
_cell.angle_beta   90.00
_cell.angle_gamma   90.00
#
_symmetry.space_group_name_H-M   'P 1'
#
loop_
_entity.id
_entity.type
_entity.pdbx_description
1 polymer ?
#
loop_
_entity_poly.entity_id
_entity_poly.type
_entity_poly.pdbx_seq_one_letter_code
_entity_poly.pdbx_strand_id
1 'polypeptide(L)'
;MKTRRGASRALTALVMGIATLVAIVWAAAPVDAEIASTPNNNYWGVAGLGPSQTTDFNAQVFAIEQIGNVMYVGGKFTDVRGGAALYPRPYIAAFEASTGRWLDWWTPDINAPVFALRASPDESTLFVGGEFTS
;
A
#
# COMPACT_ATOMS: atom_id res chain seq x y z
N MET A 1 -74.90 19.02 -19.63
CA MET A 1 -74.47 19.85 -20.78
C MET A 1 -73.30 19.14 -21.47
N LYS A 2 -73.54 18.65 -22.71
CA LYS A 2 -72.60 18.25 -23.80
C LYS A 2 -71.47 17.22 -23.49
N THR A 3 -71.55 15.94 -23.91
CA THR A 3 -71.13 15.34 -25.22
C THR A 3 -69.68 15.66 -25.61
N ARG A 4 -68.77 14.74 -25.98
CA ARG A 4 -68.88 13.55 -26.86
C ARG A 4 -67.58 12.72 -26.81
N ARG A 5 -67.72 11.41 -27.08
CA ARG A 5 -66.66 10.45 -27.43
C ARG A 5 -65.96 10.85 -28.74
N GLY A 6 -64.69 10.48 -28.90
CA GLY A 6 -63.99 10.50 -30.19
C GLY A 6 -62.58 9.93 -30.10
N ALA A 7 -62.43 8.67 -30.51
CA ALA A 7 -61.18 7.94 -30.56
C ALA A 7 -60.34 8.33 -31.79
N SER A 8 -59.01 8.20 -31.61
CA SER A 8 -57.99 7.75 -32.56
C SER A 8 -57.79 8.51 -33.88
N ARG A 9 -56.53 8.96 -34.07
CA ARG A 9 -55.77 8.68 -35.30
C ARG A 9 -54.29 9.03 -35.15
N ALA A 10 -53.46 7.99 -35.11
CA ALA A 10 -52.03 8.08 -35.34
C ALA A 10 -51.78 8.45 -36.82
N LEU A 11 -50.81 9.33 -37.09
CA LEU A 11 -50.07 9.31 -38.35
C LEU A 11 -48.61 9.73 -38.10
N THR A 12 -47.74 8.85 -38.57
CA THR A 12 -46.29 8.80 -38.53
C THR A 12 -45.62 9.96 -39.27
N ALA A 13 -44.55 10.55 -38.72
CA ALA A 13 -43.40 11.06 -39.49
C ALA A 13 -42.19 11.31 -38.57
N LEU A 14 -41.25 10.38 -38.64
CA LEU A 14 -39.90 10.41 -38.09
C LEU A 14 -39.01 11.36 -38.92
N VAL A 15 -38.34 12.34 -38.30
CA VAL A 15 -36.98 12.76 -38.72
C VAL A 15 -36.16 13.12 -37.48
N MET A 16 -35.01 12.46 -37.37
CA MET A 16 -34.02 12.46 -36.30
C MET A 16 -33.35 13.81 -36.01
N GLY A 17 -32.85 13.98 -34.78
CA GLY A 17 -31.79 14.96 -34.52
C GLY A 17 -31.43 15.16 -33.05
N ILE A 18 -30.32 14.55 -32.63
CA ILE A 18 -29.46 14.93 -31.49
C ILE A 18 -29.86 14.35 -30.11
N ALA A 19 -29.32 13.16 -29.87
CA ALA A 19 -29.04 12.66 -28.53
C ALA A 19 -27.86 13.44 -27.92
N THR A 20 -28.03 13.97 -26.70
CA THR A 20 -26.90 14.35 -25.85
C THR A 20 -26.92 13.49 -24.59
N LEU A 21 -26.16 12.40 -24.66
CA LEU A 21 -25.71 11.63 -23.51
C LEU A 21 -24.57 12.42 -22.88
N VAL A 22 -24.79 13.03 -21.72
CA VAL A 22 -23.70 13.62 -20.93
C VAL A 22 -23.04 12.49 -20.15
N ALA A 23 -21.98 11.91 -20.70
CA ALA A 23 -21.08 11.06 -19.93
C ALA A 23 -20.09 11.97 -19.18
N ILE A 24 -20.29 12.15 -17.88
CA ILE A 24 -19.29 12.79 -17.02
C ILE A 24 -18.20 11.74 -16.79
N VAL A 25 -17.16 11.78 -17.63
CA VAL A 25 -15.92 11.07 -17.35
C VAL A 25 -15.20 11.86 -16.26
N TRP A 26 -15.29 11.39 -15.02
CA TRP A 26 -14.45 11.90 -13.94
C TRP A 26 -13.06 11.27 -14.14
N ALA A 27 -12.26 11.90 -15.00
CA ALA A 27 -10.83 11.60 -15.05
C ALA A 27 -10.22 12.18 -13.78
N ALA A 28 -9.95 11.34 -12.78
CA ALA A 28 -9.05 11.73 -11.72
C ALA A 28 -7.74 12.13 -12.39
N ALA A 29 -7.28 13.37 -12.15
CA ALA A 29 -5.97 13.79 -12.61
C ALA A 29 -4.93 12.76 -12.11
N PRO A 30 -3.90 12.43 -12.92
CA PRO A 30 -2.82 11.60 -12.41
C PRO A 30 -2.30 12.26 -11.13
N VAL A 31 -2.32 11.52 -10.02
CA VAL A 31 -1.62 11.94 -8.81
C VAL A 31 -0.15 11.86 -9.16
N ASP A 32 0.49 13.01 -9.36
CA ASP A 32 1.93 13.06 -9.54
C ASP A 32 2.58 12.47 -8.28
N ALA A 33 3.49 11.52 -8.49
CA ALA A 33 4.37 11.06 -7.43
C ALA A 33 5.38 12.18 -7.14
N GLU A 34 5.03 13.10 -6.25
CA GLU A 34 5.94 14.16 -5.81
C GLU A 34 6.91 13.59 -4.77
N ILE A 35 8.22 13.65 -5.07
CA ILE A 35 9.22 13.55 -4.01
C ILE A 35 9.19 14.89 -3.27
N ALA A 36 8.61 14.91 -2.08
CA ALA A 36 8.53 16.11 -1.26
C ALA A 36 9.93 16.72 -1.06
N SER A 37 10.09 17.99 -1.43
CA SER A 37 11.35 18.73 -1.28
C SER A 37 11.84 18.85 0.17
N THR A 38 10.91 18.72 1.13
CA THR A 38 11.20 18.49 2.54
C THR A 38 10.62 17.14 2.94
N PRO A 39 11.46 16.14 3.30
CA PRO A 39 10.98 14.88 3.82
C PRO A 39 10.00 15.14 4.97
N ASN A 40 8.85 14.47 4.98
CA ASN A 40 8.09 14.41 6.21
C ASN A 40 8.97 13.65 7.22
N ASN A 41 9.35 14.31 8.32
CA ASN A 41 10.05 13.64 9.40
C ASN A 41 9.06 12.87 10.29
N ASN A 42 7.97 12.34 9.70
CA ASN A 42 7.16 11.38 10.42
C ASN A 42 8.12 10.26 10.81
N TYR A 43 8.23 10.04 12.10
CA TYR A 43 9.21 9.15 12.70
C TYR A 43 8.79 7.69 12.47
N TRP A 44 8.73 7.24 11.22
CA TRP A 44 8.51 5.86 10.85
C TRP A 44 9.80 5.25 10.31
N GLY A 45 9.90 3.93 10.39
CA GLY A 45 11.07 3.18 9.97
C GLY A 45 11.68 2.32 11.09
N VAL A 46 12.90 1.85 10.86
CA VAL A 46 13.59 0.91 11.73
C VAL A 46 14.86 1.54 12.30
N ALA A 47 15.32 1.03 13.44
CA ALA A 47 16.47 1.55 14.15
C ALA A 47 17.19 0.46 14.96
N GLY A 48 18.35 0.85 15.50
CA GLY A 48 19.23 -0.06 16.22
C GLY A 48 19.99 -1.00 15.29
N LEU A 49 21.12 -1.50 15.77
CA LEU A 49 21.91 -2.51 15.09
C LEU A 49 21.87 -3.76 15.94
N GLY A 50 21.45 -4.87 15.33
CA GLY A 50 21.48 -6.20 15.94
C GLY A 50 22.91 -6.61 16.27
N PRO A 51 23.09 -7.52 17.23
CA PRO A 51 24.42 -7.95 17.64
C PRO A 51 25.07 -8.79 16.53
N SER A 52 26.00 -8.21 15.77
CA SER A 52 26.96 -9.01 14.99
C SER A 52 28.26 -8.26 14.77
N GLN A 53 29.25 -8.66 15.56
CA GLN A 53 30.67 -8.40 15.38
C GLN A 53 31.18 -9.31 14.24
N THR A 54 31.66 -8.71 13.15
CA THR A 54 32.90 -9.00 12.40
C THR A 54 32.73 -8.50 10.96
N THR A 55 33.48 -7.45 10.60
CA THR A 55 33.58 -6.80 9.28
C THR A 55 32.29 -6.13 8.78
N ASP A 56 32.05 -4.90 9.25
CA ASP A 56 30.88 -4.06 8.97
C ASP A 56 30.73 -3.64 7.49
N PHE A 57 29.57 -3.96 6.91
CA PHE A 57 28.91 -3.21 5.82
C PHE A 57 27.50 -2.81 6.29
N ASN A 58 27.43 -1.83 7.19
CA ASN A 58 26.19 -1.44 7.88
C ASN A 58 25.12 -0.91 6.91
N ALA A 59 24.13 -1.76 6.59
CA ALA A 59 22.80 -1.33 6.18
C ALA A 59 21.77 -1.93 7.16
N GLN A 60 20.95 -1.07 7.77
CA GLN A 60 19.93 -1.47 8.77
C GLN A 60 18.78 -2.29 8.16
N VAL A 61 18.53 -2.11 6.86
CA VAL A 61 17.53 -2.81 6.06
C VAL A 61 18.23 -3.48 4.89
N PHE A 62 17.94 -4.76 4.66
CA PHE A 62 18.46 -5.53 3.52
C PHE A 62 17.41 -5.81 2.46
N ALA A 63 16.16 -5.94 2.86
CA ALA A 63 15.08 -6.31 1.97
C ALA A 63 13.82 -5.49 2.25
N ILE A 64 13.15 -5.10 1.17
CA ILE A 64 11.84 -4.46 1.21
C ILE A 64 10.98 -5.17 0.16
N GLU A 65 9.78 -5.58 0.55
CA GLU A 65 8.79 -6.20 -0.35
C GLU A 65 7.41 -5.60 -0.07
N GLN A 66 6.66 -5.29 -1.13
CA GLN A 66 5.30 -4.78 -1.02
C GLN A 66 4.28 -5.89 -1.34
N ILE A 67 3.23 -6.00 -0.53
CA ILE A 67 2.04 -6.80 -0.83
C ILE A 67 0.81 -5.93 -0.55
N GLY A 68 -0.01 -5.66 -1.57
CA GLY A 68 -1.08 -4.68 -1.46
C GLY A 68 -0.62 -3.33 -0.89
N ASN A 69 -1.23 -2.88 0.21
CA ASN A 69 -0.89 -1.62 0.91
C ASN A 69 0.10 -1.83 2.08
N VAL A 70 0.83 -2.95 2.12
CA VAL A 70 1.79 -3.26 3.19
C VAL A 70 3.21 -3.34 2.64
N MET A 71 4.11 -2.55 3.22
CA MET A 71 5.54 -2.62 3.00
C MET A 71 6.17 -3.48 4.10
N TYR A 72 6.69 -4.64 3.73
CA TYR A 72 7.49 -5.49 4.61
C TYR A 72 8.95 -5.10 4.52
N VAL A 73 9.61 -5.02 5.66
CA VAL A 73 10.99 -4.56 5.79
C VAL A 73 11.76 -5.59 6.60
N GLY A 74 12.83 -6.13 6.01
CA GLY A 74 13.71 -7.12 6.60
C GLY A 74 15.14 -6.56 6.75
N GLY A 75 15.80 -6.85 7.87
CA GLY A 75 17.11 -6.26 8.15
C GLY A 75 17.87 -6.83 9.35
N LYS A 76 18.90 -6.09 9.77
CA LYS A 76 19.66 -6.27 11.02
C LYS A 76 19.22 -5.29 12.12
N PHE A 77 18.07 -4.65 11.99
CA PHE A 77 17.58 -3.71 13.01
C PHE A 77 17.05 -4.44 14.25
N THR A 78 17.02 -3.74 15.39
CA THR A 78 16.49 -4.25 16.66
C THR A 78 15.19 -3.59 17.07
N ASP A 79 14.89 -2.42 16.48
CA ASP A 79 13.80 -1.57 16.91
C ASP A 79 13.03 -1.02 15.71
N VAL A 80 11.74 -0.75 15.93
CA VAL A 80 10.87 -0.06 14.99
C VAL A 80 10.38 1.24 15.61
N ARG A 81 10.28 2.31 14.81
CA ARG A 81 9.67 3.56 15.24
C ARG A 81 8.17 3.55 14.99
N GLY A 82 7.42 3.74 16.06
CA GLY A 82 5.98 4.01 16.05
C GLY A 82 5.74 5.45 16.47
N GLY A 83 5.87 6.40 15.53
CA GLY A 83 5.91 7.82 15.87
C GLY A 83 7.19 8.15 16.65
N ALA A 84 7.10 9.00 17.68
CA ALA A 84 8.29 9.43 18.43
C ALA A 84 8.94 8.33 19.30
N ALA A 85 8.28 7.17 19.46
CA ALA A 85 8.74 6.09 20.31
C ALA A 85 9.44 4.97 19.51
N LEU A 86 10.39 4.30 20.16
CA LEU A 86 11.03 3.07 19.68
C LEU A 86 10.45 1.86 20.39
N TYR A 87 10.25 0.79 19.62
CA TYR A 87 9.71 -0.47 20.10
C TYR A 87 10.66 -1.61 19.75
N PRO A 88 11.00 -2.49 20.72
CA PRO A 88 11.82 -3.66 20.45
C PRO A 88 11.12 -4.57 19.45
N ARG A 89 11.66 -4.60 18.25
CA ARG A 89 11.17 -5.44 17.18
C ARG A 89 12.29 -5.74 16.22
N PRO A 90 12.99 -6.87 16.41
CA PRO A 90 14.16 -7.16 15.63
C PRO A 90 13.80 -7.75 14.26
N TYR A 91 14.68 -7.49 13.30
CA TYR A 91 14.85 -8.16 12.02
C TYR A 91 13.73 -8.03 10.98
N ILE A 92 12.46 -7.91 11.39
CA ILE A 92 11.33 -7.79 10.46
C ILE A 92 10.21 -6.89 11.00
N ALA A 93 9.68 -6.04 10.12
CA ALA A 93 8.63 -5.09 10.41
C ALA A 93 7.73 -4.87 9.19
N ALA A 94 6.52 -4.37 9.42
CA ALA A 94 5.59 -4.03 8.35
C ALA A 94 5.02 -2.63 8.58
N PHE A 95 4.80 -1.91 7.48
CA PHE A 95 4.28 -0.54 7.48
C PHE A 95 3.18 -0.40 6.44
N GLU A 96 2.22 0.48 6.67
CA GLU A 96 1.28 0.90 5.61
C GLU A 96 2.03 1.66 4.52
N ALA A 97 1.91 1.23 3.27
CA ALA A 97 2.60 1.83 2.14
C ALA A 97 2.19 3.30 1.89
N SER A 98 0.92 3.62 2.15
CA SER A 98 0.36 4.95 1.95
C SER A 98 0.73 5.97 3.02
N THR A 99 0.97 5.54 4.26
CA THR A 99 1.14 6.45 5.41
C THR A 99 2.47 6.30 6.14
N GLY A 100 3.19 5.20 5.91
CA GLY A 100 4.36 4.81 6.69
C GLY A 100 4.02 4.33 8.11
N ARG A 101 2.73 4.20 8.47
CA ARG A 101 2.33 3.77 9.82
C ARG A 101 2.82 2.36 10.09
N TRP A 102 3.55 2.17 11.19
CA TRP A 102 3.96 0.85 11.65
C TRP A 102 2.73 -0.02 11.99
N LEU A 103 2.75 -1.26 11.51
CA LEU A 103 1.76 -2.29 11.79
C LEU A 103 2.22 -3.15 12.98
N ASP A 104 1.88 -2.69 14.18
CA ASP A 104 2.28 -3.30 15.46
C ASP A 104 1.66 -4.69 15.72
N TRP A 105 0.53 -5.00 15.09
CA TRP A 105 -0.16 -6.29 15.19
C TRP A 105 0.48 -7.41 14.34
N TRP A 106 1.30 -7.07 13.34
CA TRP A 106 1.95 -8.08 12.49
C TRP A 106 3.26 -8.50 13.12
N THR A 107 3.25 -9.55 13.97
CA THR A 107 4.39 -9.92 14.83
C THR A 107 4.93 -11.34 14.63
N PRO A 108 5.53 -11.65 13.47
CA PRO A 108 6.24 -12.91 13.30
C PRO A 108 7.45 -12.99 14.26
N ASP A 109 7.69 -14.18 14.80
CA ASP A 109 8.85 -14.47 15.62
C ASP A 109 10.02 -14.85 14.71
N ILE A 110 11.08 -14.03 14.72
CA ILE A 110 12.26 -14.18 13.87
C ILE A 110 13.49 -14.07 14.77
N ASN A 111 14.36 -15.08 14.71
CA ASN A 111 15.50 -15.20 15.62
C ASN A 111 16.83 -14.71 15.05
N ALA A 112 16.88 -14.34 13.78
CA ALA A 112 18.10 -13.92 13.11
C ALA A 112 17.82 -12.89 12.00
N PRO A 113 18.85 -12.18 11.51
CA PRO A 113 18.69 -11.20 10.44
C PRO A 113 17.96 -11.71 9.21
N VAL A 114 17.11 -10.85 8.65
CA VAL A 114 16.42 -11.08 7.37
C VAL A 114 17.23 -10.42 6.25
N PHE A 115 17.60 -11.21 5.24
CA PHE A 115 18.35 -10.75 4.07
C PHE A 115 17.52 -10.69 2.80
N ALA A 116 16.44 -11.45 2.72
CA ALA A 116 15.58 -11.50 1.55
C ALA A 116 14.10 -11.59 1.94
N LEU A 117 13.28 -10.90 1.17
CA LEU A 117 11.83 -10.95 1.23
C LEU A 117 11.30 -11.16 -0.19
N ARG A 118 10.26 -11.99 -0.34
CA ARG A 118 9.62 -12.19 -1.64
C ARG A 118 8.16 -12.57 -1.49
N ALA A 119 7.27 -11.86 -2.15
CA ALA A 119 5.87 -12.25 -2.26
C ALA A 119 5.69 -13.41 -3.23
N SER A 120 4.75 -14.30 -2.93
CA SER A 120 4.22 -15.27 -3.88
C SER A 120 3.51 -14.55 -5.04
N PRO A 121 3.39 -15.19 -6.22
CA PRO A 121 2.73 -14.56 -7.38
C PRO A 121 1.28 -14.13 -7.15
N ASP A 122 0.59 -14.78 -6.21
CA ASP A 122 -0.78 -14.47 -5.79
C ASP A 122 -0.84 -13.52 -4.58
N GLU A 123 0.30 -13.00 -4.13
CA GLU A 123 0.40 -12.05 -3.00
C GLU A 123 -0.14 -12.59 -1.66
N SER A 124 -0.40 -13.89 -1.55
CA SER A 124 -0.95 -14.50 -0.33
C SER A 124 0.12 -14.87 0.70
N THR A 125 1.37 -15.02 0.26
CA THR A 125 2.48 -15.54 1.07
C THR A 125 3.71 -14.65 0.92
N LEU A 126 4.33 -14.30 2.05
CA LEU A 126 5.65 -13.67 2.07
C LEU A 126 6.70 -14.72 2.44
N PHE A 127 7.59 -15.04 1.50
CA PHE A 127 8.77 -15.83 1.77
C PHE A 127 9.84 -14.95 2.42
N VAL A 128 10.43 -15.44 3.50
CA VAL A 128 11.45 -14.73 4.28
C VAL A 128 12.73 -15.57 4.29
N GLY A 129 13.85 -14.99 3.87
CA GLY A 129 15.16 -15.63 3.83
C GLY A 129 16.17 -14.91 4.73
N GLY A 130 16.98 -15.67 5.46
CA GLY A 130 17.93 -15.14 6.45
C GLY A 130 18.80 -16.22 7.09
N GLU A 131 19.48 -15.85 8.18
CA GLU A 131 20.38 -16.72 8.96
C GLU A 131 19.65 -17.47 10.09
N PHE A 132 18.39 -17.87 9.88
CA PHE A 132 17.56 -18.45 10.94
C PHE A 132 18.13 -19.76 11.48
N THR A 133 18.04 -19.94 12.79
CA THR A 133 18.55 -21.13 13.49
C THR A 133 17.47 -21.95 14.20
N SER A 134 16.21 -21.50 14.17
CA SER A 134 15.06 -22.13 14.82
C SER A 134 13.77 -21.54 14.30
#